data_AF-A0A964KSC5-F1
#
_entry.id   AF-A0A964KSC5-F1
#
_cell.length_a   1.000
_cell.length_b   1.000
_cell.length_c   1.000
_cell.angle_alpha   90.00
_cell.angle_beta   90.00
_cell.angle_gamma   90.00
#
_symmetry.space_group_name_H-M   'P 1'
#
loop_
_entity.id
_entity.type
_entity.pdbx_description
1 polymer ?
#
loop_
_entity_poly.entity_id
_entity_poly.type
_entity_poly.pdbx_seq_one_letter_code
_entity_poly.pdbx_strand_id
1 'polypeptide(L)'
;MTGAAPVITHEATYGTPPPRFRAAERNAEVRAWLTIALAGMTALWLTAFALAQVTAREVAIPAAERGLAALSEVDSLLALGERTLCAQAGGEGIIDLPGFPVRGVEVRGSEVRCIDGRLDREALRALLLARGADLVYLRGIEAFIDAGRTPEAVSPFSGTGAVRGLIDGVTSAVHERVAMAACALGALGVVLTAVLLVMGRGFGRLSRIGIALSLGALPVLGTGLVLRFALGALAARAGDPMLDEFIAVARALTAVPLRDALWLLVGGLALVAPGVMGTRLRGGEGD
;
A
#
# COMPACT_ATOMS: atom_id res chain seq x y z
N MET A 1 -27.09 -5.38 55.17
CA MET A 1 -26.49 -6.70 54.92
C MET A 1 -27.61 -7.70 54.64
N THR A 2 -27.99 -7.90 53.39
CA THR A 2 -29.00 -8.89 53.01
C THR A 2 -28.29 -10.22 52.75
N GLY A 3 -28.20 -11.05 53.79
CA GLY A 3 -27.67 -12.41 53.69
C GLY A 3 -28.55 -13.24 52.76
N ALA A 4 -27.94 -13.86 51.75
CA ALA A 4 -28.64 -14.81 50.89
C ALA A 4 -29.15 -15.99 51.73
N ALA A 5 -30.43 -16.32 51.59
CA ALA A 5 -31.06 -17.39 52.37
C ALA A 5 -30.38 -18.74 52.06
N PRO A 6 -30.03 -19.53 53.09
CA PRO A 6 -29.44 -20.85 52.91
C PRO A 6 -30.44 -21.79 52.25
N VAL A 7 -30.02 -22.48 51.19
CA VAL A 7 -30.80 -23.52 50.54
C VAL A 7 -30.56 -24.82 51.32
N ILE A 8 -31.60 -25.33 51.99
CA ILE A 8 -31.55 -26.60 52.71
C ILE A 8 -31.93 -27.71 51.74
N THR A 9 -31.01 -28.64 51.48
CA THR A 9 -31.30 -29.87 50.72
C THR A 9 -31.90 -30.94 51.64
N HIS A 10 -32.54 -31.97 51.07
CA HIS A 10 -33.18 -33.05 51.83
C HIS A 10 -32.22 -33.86 52.74
N GLU A 11 -30.91 -33.66 52.59
CA GLU A 11 -29.86 -34.33 53.38
C GLU A 11 -29.34 -33.49 54.56
N ALA A 12 -29.93 -32.32 54.84
CA ALA A 12 -29.52 -31.40 55.91
C ALA A 12 -28.04 -30.94 55.85
N THR A 13 -27.38 -31.10 54.70
CA THR A 13 -26.04 -30.61 54.42
C THR A 13 -26.13 -29.17 53.92
N TYR A 14 -25.40 -28.24 54.55
CA TYR A 14 -25.25 -26.87 54.04
C TYR A 14 -24.47 -26.92 52.73
N GLY A 15 -25.18 -27.02 51.60
CA GLY A 15 -24.58 -26.90 50.28
C GLY A 15 -23.96 -25.52 50.12
N THR A 16 -22.74 -25.45 49.60
CA THR A 16 -22.20 -24.18 49.13
C THR A 16 -23.16 -23.62 48.07
N PRO A 17 -23.53 -22.33 48.15
CA PRO A 17 -24.40 -21.74 47.15
C PRO A 17 -23.77 -21.97 45.77
N PRO A 18 -24.55 -22.40 44.76
CA PRO A 18 -24.01 -22.64 43.42
C PRO A 18 -23.26 -21.39 42.97
N PRO A 19 -22.07 -21.53 42.35
CA PRO A 19 -21.30 -20.38 41.90
C PRO A 19 -22.21 -19.52 41.03
N ARG A 20 -22.30 -18.22 41.35
CA ARG A 20 -23.13 -17.27 40.58
C ARG A 20 -22.82 -17.43 39.10
N PHE A 21 -23.86 -17.65 38.28
CA PHE A 21 -23.74 -17.81 36.83
C PHE A 21 -22.91 -16.67 36.22
N ARG A 22 -21.69 -16.97 35.74
CA ARG A 22 -20.75 -15.98 35.19
C ARG A 22 -21.04 -15.68 33.72
N ALA A 23 -22.15 -15.01 33.43
CA ALA A 23 -22.42 -14.48 32.09
C ALA A 23 -21.35 -13.44 31.64
N ALA A 24 -20.53 -12.94 32.57
CA ALA A 24 -19.49 -11.94 32.31
C ALA A 24 -18.27 -12.49 31.52
N GLU A 25 -17.93 -13.78 31.68
CA GLU A 25 -16.72 -14.36 31.06
C GLU A 25 -16.88 -14.55 29.55
N ARG A 26 -18.02 -15.09 29.09
CA ARG A 26 -18.31 -15.29 27.65
C ARG A 26 -18.29 -13.98 26.85
N ASN A 27 -18.77 -12.89 27.45
CA ASN A 27 -18.75 -11.57 26.81
C ASN A 27 -17.35 -10.95 26.74
N ALA A 28 -16.43 -11.32 27.64
CA ALA A 28 -15.04 -10.84 27.58
C ALA A 28 -14.30 -11.48 26.40
N GLU A 29 -14.46 -12.78 26.21
CA GLU A 29 -13.84 -13.54 25.13
C GLU A 29 -14.30 -13.07 23.74
N VAL A 30 -15.61 -12.95 23.52
CA VAL A 30 -16.17 -12.44 22.25
C VAL A 30 -15.61 -11.04 21.91
N ARG A 31 -15.48 -10.16 22.91
CA ARG A 31 -14.95 -8.81 22.69
C ARG A 31 -13.45 -8.83 22.40
N ALA A 32 -12.68 -9.76 22.97
CA ALA A 32 -11.27 -9.93 22.65
C ALA A 32 -11.10 -10.38 21.19
N TRP A 33 -11.87 -11.39 20.76
CA TRP A 33 -11.87 -11.84 19.37
C TRP A 33 -12.26 -10.74 18.38
N LEU A 34 -13.29 -9.95 18.70
CA LEU A 34 -13.67 -8.79 17.86
C LEU A 34 -12.55 -7.73 17.79
N THR A 35 -11.81 -7.53 18.88
CA THR A 35 -10.67 -6.59 18.91
C THR A 35 -9.53 -7.09 18.03
N ILE A 36 -9.21 -8.39 18.10
CA ILE A 36 -8.21 -9.03 17.23
C ILE A 36 -8.64 -8.99 15.77
N ALA A 37 -9.91 -9.29 15.48
CA ALA A 37 -10.46 -9.23 14.13
C ALA A 37 -10.40 -7.80 13.56
N LEU A 38 -10.73 -6.78 14.37
CA LEU A 38 -10.60 -5.38 13.96
C LEU A 38 -9.13 -4.99 13.72
N ALA A 39 -8.20 -5.45 14.55
CA ALA A 39 -6.76 -5.19 14.35
C ALA A 39 -6.26 -5.82 13.04
N GLY A 40 -6.61 -7.08 12.78
CA GLY A 40 -6.27 -7.76 11.52
C GLY A 40 -6.91 -7.07 10.30
N MET A 41 -8.18 -6.70 10.40
CA MET A 41 -8.89 -5.95 9.36
C MET A 41 -8.21 -4.60 9.07
N THR A 42 -7.80 -3.88 10.13
CA THR A 42 -7.12 -2.59 10.01
C THR A 42 -5.76 -2.75 9.32
N ALA A 43 -5.00 -3.81 9.65
CA ALA A 43 -3.72 -4.10 8.99
C ALA A 43 -3.92 -4.41 7.50
N LEU A 44 -4.91 -5.23 7.15
CA LEU A 44 -5.26 -5.56 5.76
C LEU A 44 -5.73 -4.33 4.99
N TRP A 45 -6.60 -3.52 5.61
CA TRP A 45 -7.08 -2.27 5.04
C TRP A 45 -5.95 -1.29 4.76
N LEU A 46 -5.07 -1.03 5.73
CA LEU A 46 -3.90 -0.17 5.56
C LEU A 46 -2.97 -0.68 4.47
N THR A 47 -2.77 -2.00 4.39
CA THR A 47 -1.92 -2.60 3.35
C THR A 47 -2.54 -2.40 1.97
N ALA A 48 -3.84 -2.68 1.80
CA ALA A 48 -4.53 -2.42 0.54
C ALA A 48 -4.51 -0.93 0.19
N PHE A 49 -4.77 -0.05 1.15
CA PHE A 49 -4.76 1.40 0.94
C PHE A 49 -3.36 1.91 0.53
N ALA A 50 -2.31 1.41 1.17
CA ALA A 50 -0.92 1.70 0.79
C ALA A 50 -0.61 1.27 -0.65
N LEU A 51 -1.01 0.07 -1.04
CA LEU A 51 -0.83 -0.41 -2.41
C LEU A 51 -1.65 0.44 -3.39
N ALA A 52 -2.88 0.83 -3.06
CA ALA A 52 -3.71 1.70 -3.89
C ALA A 52 -3.02 3.07 -4.13
N GLN A 53 -2.38 3.65 -3.11
CA GLN A 53 -1.65 4.90 -3.25
C GLN A 53 -0.39 4.77 -4.12
N VAL A 54 0.38 3.69 -3.96
CA VAL A 54 1.60 3.46 -4.75
C VAL A 54 1.26 3.19 -6.22
N THR A 55 0.13 2.56 -6.48
CA THR A 55 -0.37 2.26 -7.83
C THR A 55 -1.22 3.39 -8.44
N ALA A 56 -1.41 4.49 -7.72
CA ALA A 56 -2.12 5.65 -8.23
C ALA A 56 -1.32 6.28 -9.38
N ARG A 57 -2.03 6.81 -10.37
CA ARG A 57 -1.44 7.30 -11.63
C ARG A 57 -0.40 8.39 -11.40
N GLU A 58 -0.64 9.26 -10.42
CA GLU A 58 0.22 10.38 -10.01
C GLU A 58 1.58 9.93 -9.47
N VAL A 59 1.66 8.69 -9.03
CA VAL A 59 2.85 8.09 -8.40
C VAL A 59 3.51 7.08 -9.33
N ALA A 60 2.70 6.23 -9.96
CA ALA A 60 3.14 5.17 -10.85
C ALA A 60 3.77 5.70 -12.13
N ILE A 61 3.15 6.68 -12.81
CA ILE A 61 3.65 7.20 -14.08
C ILE A 61 5.02 7.86 -13.92
N PRO A 62 5.24 8.82 -12.99
CA PRO A 62 6.57 9.42 -12.83
C PRO A 62 7.66 8.43 -12.36
N ALA A 63 7.27 7.35 -11.67
CA ALA A 63 8.19 6.26 -11.34
C ALA A 63 8.56 5.44 -12.59
N ALA A 64 7.57 5.11 -13.43
CA ALA A 64 7.77 4.41 -14.69
C ALA A 64 8.57 5.25 -15.70
N GLU A 65 8.33 6.56 -15.79
CA GLU A 65 9.10 7.48 -16.64
C GLU A 65 10.58 7.48 -16.27
N ARG A 66 10.90 7.56 -14.97
CA ARG A 66 12.29 7.48 -14.48
C ARG A 66 12.91 6.12 -14.75
N GLY A 67 12.16 5.04 -14.53
CA GLY A 67 12.62 3.69 -14.83
C GLY A 67 12.90 3.49 -16.32
N LEU A 68 12.01 3.98 -17.18
CA LEU A 68 12.19 3.94 -18.63
C LEU A 68 13.37 4.78 -19.07
N ALA A 69 13.53 6.01 -18.56
CA ALA A 69 14.67 6.86 -18.88
C ALA A 69 16.00 6.17 -18.56
N ALA A 70 16.06 5.45 -17.44
CA ALA A 70 17.25 4.70 -17.05
C ALA A 70 17.50 3.45 -17.92
N LEU A 71 16.45 2.78 -18.40
CA LEU A 71 16.56 1.54 -19.21
C LEU A 71 16.80 1.78 -20.69
N SER A 72 16.32 2.89 -21.24
CA SER A 72 16.14 3.08 -22.68
C SER A 72 17.28 3.84 -23.37
N GLU A 73 18.25 4.38 -22.61
CA GLU A 73 19.26 5.31 -23.10
C GLU A 73 18.69 6.32 -24.13
N VAL A 74 17.47 6.84 -23.90
CA VAL A 74 16.72 7.61 -24.92
C VAL A 74 17.53 8.73 -25.54
N ASP A 75 18.40 9.38 -24.78
CA ASP A 75 19.25 10.45 -25.29
C ASP A 75 20.21 9.96 -26.39
N SER A 76 20.76 8.75 -26.26
CA SER A 76 21.64 8.15 -27.27
C SER A 76 20.86 7.74 -28.52
N LEU A 77 19.67 7.16 -28.35
CA LEU A 77 18.77 6.80 -29.44
C LEU A 77 18.32 8.04 -30.24
N LEU A 78 17.91 9.11 -29.55
CA LEU A 78 17.50 10.36 -30.18
C LEU A 78 18.66 11.05 -30.90
N ALA A 79 19.87 10.99 -30.34
CA ALA A 79 21.06 11.52 -30.99
C ALA A 79 21.41 10.74 -32.27
N LEU A 80 21.24 9.42 -32.27
CA LEU A 80 21.52 8.57 -33.43
C LEU A 80 20.48 8.78 -34.56
N GLY A 81 19.21 8.93 -34.19
CA GLY A 81 18.07 9.05 -35.11
C GLY A 81 17.70 10.47 -35.53
N GLU A 82 18.44 11.50 -35.10
CA GLU A 82 18.05 12.91 -35.30
C GLU A 82 17.75 13.27 -36.76
N ARG A 83 18.62 12.86 -37.69
CA ARG A 83 18.44 13.18 -39.12
C ARG A 83 17.19 12.54 -39.71
N THR A 84 16.91 11.29 -39.37
CA THR A 84 15.74 10.56 -39.87
C THR A 84 14.45 11.11 -39.25
N LEU A 85 14.48 11.48 -37.97
CA LEU A 85 13.35 12.08 -37.27
C LEU A 85 12.99 13.45 -37.84
N CYS A 86 13.98 14.31 -38.09
CA CYS A 86 13.72 15.61 -38.71
C CYS A 86 13.25 15.52 -40.16
N ALA A 87 13.64 14.48 -40.90
CA ALA A 87 13.10 14.25 -42.25
C ALA A 87 11.62 13.85 -42.25
N GLN A 88 11.13 13.28 -41.14
CA GLN A 88 9.74 12.85 -40.96
C GLN A 88 8.90 13.87 -40.17
N ALA A 89 9.53 14.92 -39.64
CA ALA A 89 8.87 15.98 -38.88
C ALA A 89 7.84 16.73 -39.73
N GLY A 90 6.71 17.09 -39.13
CA GLY A 90 5.58 17.75 -39.81
C GLY A 90 4.70 16.82 -40.65
N GLY A 91 5.04 15.54 -40.80
CA GLY A 91 4.20 14.55 -41.49
C GLY A 91 3.06 13.99 -40.61
N GLU A 92 2.03 13.43 -41.24
CA GLU A 92 0.94 12.72 -40.54
C GLU A 92 1.27 11.24 -40.20
N GLY A 93 2.41 10.74 -40.71
CA GLY A 93 2.84 9.37 -40.48
C GLY A 93 3.20 9.08 -39.01
N ILE A 94 2.98 7.84 -38.60
CA ILE A 94 3.48 7.30 -37.33
C ILE A 94 4.96 7.00 -37.50
N ILE A 95 5.78 7.59 -36.63
CA ILE A 95 7.21 7.36 -36.55
C ILE A 95 7.43 6.28 -35.49
N ASP A 96 8.01 5.16 -35.92
CA ASP A 96 8.52 4.14 -35.01
C ASP A 96 9.96 4.48 -34.63
N LEU A 97 10.29 4.35 -33.34
CA LEU A 97 11.62 4.65 -32.82
C LEU A 97 12.38 3.35 -32.55
N PRO A 98 13.21 2.88 -33.50
CA PRO A 98 13.91 1.63 -33.33
C PRO A 98 14.84 1.69 -32.12
N GLY A 99 14.73 0.68 -31.24
CA GLY A 99 15.53 0.57 -30.02
C GLY A 99 14.84 1.08 -28.75
N PHE A 100 13.70 1.77 -28.84
CA PHE A 100 12.93 2.10 -27.64
C PHE A 100 12.30 0.82 -27.03
N PRO A 101 12.44 0.58 -25.72
CA PRO A 101 12.07 -0.71 -25.12
C PRO A 101 10.56 -0.95 -25.04
N VAL A 102 9.75 0.11 -24.97
CA VAL A 102 8.29 -0.01 -24.92
C VAL A 102 7.73 -0.05 -26.33
N ARG A 103 6.98 -1.10 -26.63
CA ARG A 103 6.35 -1.30 -27.94
C ARG A 103 5.01 -0.57 -28.02
N GLY A 104 4.71 -0.04 -29.21
CA GLY A 104 3.45 0.64 -29.50
C GLY A 104 3.37 2.09 -29.00
N VAL A 105 4.51 2.71 -28.65
CA VAL A 105 4.57 4.16 -28.50
C VAL A 105 4.52 4.78 -29.89
N GLU A 106 3.33 5.26 -30.25
CA GLU A 106 3.12 5.98 -31.50
C GLU A 106 3.52 7.45 -31.30
N VAL A 107 4.45 7.95 -32.12
CA VAL A 107 4.76 9.37 -32.22
C VAL A 107 4.39 9.83 -33.62
N ARG A 108 3.59 10.90 -33.74
CA ARG A 108 3.27 11.46 -35.05
C ARG A 108 4.38 12.41 -35.50
N GLY A 109 4.64 12.47 -36.81
CA GLY A 109 5.57 13.45 -37.38
C GLY A 109 5.23 14.90 -37.00
N SER A 110 3.95 15.23 -36.84
CA SER A 110 3.49 16.54 -36.37
C SER A 110 3.91 16.90 -34.94
N GLU A 111 4.25 15.91 -34.12
CA GLU A 111 4.69 16.09 -32.73
C GLU A 111 6.23 16.21 -32.62
N VAL A 112 6.94 15.80 -33.68
CA VAL A 112 8.38 15.96 -33.81
C VAL A 112 8.68 17.38 -34.25
N ARG A 113 9.36 18.14 -33.39
CA ARG A 113 9.76 19.52 -33.67
C ARG A 113 11.25 19.57 -33.98
N CYS A 114 11.60 20.19 -35.11
CA CYS A 114 12.98 20.50 -35.45
C CYS A 114 13.14 22.01 -35.61
N ILE A 115 14.05 22.59 -34.84
CA ILE A 115 14.37 24.03 -34.80
C ILE A 115 15.76 24.19 -35.41
N ASP A 116 15.89 24.99 -36.47
CA ASP A 116 17.15 25.22 -37.19
C ASP A 116 17.85 23.93 -37.66
N GLY A 117 17.06 22.93 -38.07
CA GLY A 117 17.57 21.63 -38.51
C GLY A 117 18.07 20.73 -37.37
N ARG A 118 17.83 21.10 -36.12
CA ARG A 118 18.11 20.27 -34.93
C ARG A 118 16.82 19.81 -34.27
N LEU A 119 16.81 18.58 -33.79
CA LEU A 119 15.69 18.01 -33.09
C LEU A 119 15.52 18.66 -31.70
N ASP A 120 14.29 19.02 -31.34
CA ASP A 120 13.93 19.34 -29.96
C ASP A 120 13.90 18.05 -29.13
N ARG A 121 15.10 17.61 -28.74
CA ARG A 121 15.33 16.32 -28.06
C ARG A 121 14.62 16.26 -26.72
N GLU A 122 14.57 17.37 -26.00
CA GLU A 122 13.97 17.42 -24.67
C GLU A 122 12.45 17.24 -24.76
N ALA A 123 11.78 17.95 -25.69
CA ALA A 123 10.35 17.77 -25.90
C ALA A 123 10.00 16.36 -26.38
N LEU A 124 10.76 15.81 -27.33
CA LEU A 124 10.50 14.46 -27.84
C LEU A 124 10.80 13.39 -26.78
N ARG A 125 11.87 13.55 -26.00
CA ARG A 125 12.18 12.70 -24.84
C ARG A 125 11.03 12.69 -23.84
N ALA A 126 10.55 13.86 -23.43
CA ALA A 126 9.45 13.96 -22.48
C ALA A 126 8.18 13.28 -23.01
N LEU A 127 7.86 13.46 -24.30
CA LEU A 127 6.71 12.83 -24.93
C LEU A 127 6.84 11.30 -25.00
N LEU A 128 8.00 10.79 -25.40
CA LEU A 128 8.27 9.34 -25.47
C LEU A 128 8.21 8.68 -24.10
N LEU A 129 8.82 9.30 -23.08
CA LEU A 129 8.80 8.77 -21.72
C LEU A 129 7.40 8.80 -21.13
N ALA A 130 6.65 9.90 -21.31
CA ALA A 130 5.28 10.00 -20.81
C ALA A 130 4.35 8.95 -21.45
N ARG A 131 4.39 8.79 -22.78
CA ARG A 131 3.59 7.77 -23.48
C ARG A 131 4.04 6.36 -23.15
N GLY A 132 5.35 6.12 -23.10
CA GLY A 132 5.90 4.82 -22.71
C GLY A 132 5.49 4.43 -21.30
N ALA A 133 5.54 5.36 -20.36
CA ALA A 133 5.13 5.15 -18.98
C ALA A 133 3.62 4.88 -18.86
N ASP A 134 2.80 5.59 -19.62
CA ASP A 134 1.35 5.34 -19.66
C ASP A 134 1.04 3.94 -20.22
N LEU A 135 1.73 3.51 -21.28
CA LEU A 135 1.59 2.14 -21.81
C LEU A 135 2.05 1.07 -20.80
N VAL A 136 3.17 1.29 -20.11
CA VAL A 136 3.64 0.40 -19.04
C VAL A 136 2.63 0.35 -17.89
N TYR A 137 2.04 1.48 -17.52
CA TYR A 137 1.00 1.51 -16.49
C TYR A 137 -0.28 0.76 -16.90
N LEU A 138 -0.65 0.83 -18.18
CA LEU A 138 -1.85 0.16 -18.69
C LEU A 138 -1.65 -1.33 -18.94
N ARG A 139 -0.47 -1.74 -19.42
CA ARG A 139 -0.19 -3.10 -19.91
C ARG A 139 0.79 -3.90 -19.05
N GLY A 140 1.45 -3.27 -18.09
CA GLY A 140 2.50 -3.91 -17.29
C GLY A 140 3.68 -4.36 -18.13
N ILE A 141 4.18 -5.57 -17.88
CA ILE A 141 5.33 -6.14 -18.58
C ILE A 141 5.06 -6.38 -20.07
N GLU A 142 3.80 -6.56 -20.46
CA GLU A 142 3.42 -6.81 -21.86
C GLU A 142 3.74 -5.61 -22.75
N ALA A 143 3.90 -4.41 -22.17
CA ALA A 143 4.36 -3.22 -22.88
C ALA A 143 5.76 -3.39 -23.50
N PHE A 144 6.56 -4.35 -23.02
CA PHE A 144 7.92 -4.62 -23.50
C PHE A 144 8.01 -5.81 -24.48
N ILE A 145 6.92 -6.53 -24.70
CA ILE A 145 6.90 -7.78 -25.49
C ILE A 145 6.29 -7.50 -26.87
N ASP A 146 6.90 -8.08 -27.93
CA ASP A 146 6.35 -7.97 -29.28
C ASP A 146 4.99 -8.69 -29.38
N ALA A 147 4.02 -8.04 -30.04
CA ALA A 147 2.71 -8.63 -30.31
C ALA A 147 2.85 -9.93 -31.11
N GLY A 148 2.63 -11.07 -30.46
CA GLY A 148 2.76 -12.41 -31.07
C GLY A 148 3.83 -13.32 -30.44
N ARG A 149 4.67 -12.82 -29.53
CA ARG A 149 5.50 -13.69 -28.69
C ARG A 149 4.78 -14.00 -27.38
N THR A 150 4.75 -15.28 -27.02
CA THR A 150 4.29 -15.67 -25.68
C THR A 150 5.35 -15.29 -24.66
N PRO A 151 4.97 -14.68 -23.52
CA PRO A 151 5.91 -14.42 -22.45
C PRO A 151 6.49 -15.76 -21.97
N GLU A 152 7.82 -15.87 -21.91
CA GLU A 152 8.45 -17.04 -21.32
C GLU A 152 7.95 -17.23 -19.88
N ALA A 153 7.72 -18.48 -19.49
CA ALA A 153 7.31 -18.85 -18.15
C ALA A 153 8.50 -18.65 -17.21
N VAL A 154 8.60 -17.47 -16.62
CA VAL A 154 9.62 -17.13 -15.63
C VAL A 154 9.15 -17.60 -14.25
N SER A 155 10.02 -18.30 -13.51
CA SER A 155 9.72 -18.69 -12.13
C SER A 155 9.44 -17.45 -11.27
N PRO A 156 8.35 -17.42 -10.48
CA PRO A 156 7.99 -16.27 -9.64
C PRO A 156 9.01 -15.98 -8.55
N PHE A 157 9.86 -16.94 -8.19
CA PHE A 157 10.91 -16.80 -7.18
C PHE A 157 12.28 -16.43 -7.75
N SER A 158 12.38 -16.21 -9.07
CA SER A 158 13.62 -15.70 -9.69
C SER A 158 13.68 -14.17 -9.61
N GLY A 159 14.88 -13.59 -9.71
CA GLY A 159 15.04 -12.13 -9.78
C GLY A 159 14.21 -11.51 -10.92
N THR A 160 14.20 -12.15 -12.08
CA THR A 160 13.39 -11.74 -13.24
C THR A 160 11.88 -11.85 -12.96
N GLY A 161 11.44 -12.91 -12.28
CA GLY A 161 10.05 -13.08 -11.86
C GLY A 161 9.59 -12.02 -10.86
N ALA A 162 10.47 -11.63 -9.93
CA ALA A 162 10.21 -10.55 -8.98
C ALA A 162 10.07 -9.19 -9.69
N VAL A 163 10.95 -8.87 -10.65
CA VAL A 163 10.85 -7.65 -11.47
C VAL A 163 9.53 -7.64 -12.27
N ARG A 164 9.18 -8.76 -12.89
CA ARG A 164 7.90 -8.90 -13.60
C ARG A 164 6.71 -8.66 -12.68
N GLY A 165 6.69 -9.32 -11.52
CA GLY A 165 5.62 -9.15 -10.53
C GLY A 165 5.52 -7.72 -9.99
N LEU A 166 6.64 -7.01 -9.88
CA LEU A 166 6.65 -5.60 -9.50
C LEU A 166 6.05 -4.71 -10.59
N ILE A 167 6.46 -4.89 -11.86
CA ILE A 167 5.92 -4.11 -12.99
C ILE A 167 4.43 -4.38 -13.16
N ASP A 168 4.03 -5.65 -13.16
CA ASP A 168 2.62 -6.04 -13.28
C ASP A 168 1.79 -5.62 -12.06
N GLY A 169 2.43 -5.48 -10.89
CA GLY A 169 1.85 -4.97 -9.66
C GLY A 169 1.56 -3.47 -9.68
N VAL A 170 2.21 -2.70 -10.56
CA VAL A 170 2.02 -1.25 -10.70
C VAL A 170 1.26 -0.92 -11.98
N THR A 171 0.10 -1.56 -12.14
CA THR A 171 -0.78 -1.37 -13.29
C THR A 171 -2.13 -0.79 -12.89
N SER A 172 -2.85 -0.20 -13.84
CA SER A 172 -4.21 0.32 -13.64
C SER A 172 -5.19 -0.76 -13.17
N ALA A 173 -5.06 -1.98 -13.72
CA ALA A 173 -5.89 -3.12 -13.33
C ALA A 173 -5.65 -3.54 -11.88
N VAL A 174 -4.40 -3.51 -11.40
CA VAL A 174 -4.10 -3.79 -9.99
C VAL A 174 -4.57 -2.64 -9.10
N HIS A 175 -4.36 -1.39 -9.52
CA HIS A 175 -4.87 -0.22 -8.81
C HIS A 175 -6.37 -0.32 -8.54
N GLU A 176 -7.17 -0.63 -9.56
CA GLU A 176 -8.64 -0.73 -9.43
C GLU A 176 -9.04 -1.84 -8.45
N ARG A 177 -8.44 -3.03 -8.57
CA ARG A 177 -8.72 -4.17 -7.68
C ARG A 177 -8.37 -3.85 -6.23
N VAL A 178 -7.20 -3.25 -6.01
CA VAL A 178 -6.71 -2.94 -4.67
C VAL A 178 -7.49 -1.76 -4.07
N ALA A 179 -7.84 -0.74 -4.86
CA ALA A 179 -8.69 0.36 -4.41
C ALA A 179 -10.08 -0.14 -4.01
N MET A 180 -10.68 -1.04 -4.78
CA MET A 180 -11.94 -1.67 -4.45
C MET A 180 -11.84 -2.50 -3.17
N ALA A 181 -10.77 -3.30 -3.02
CA ALA A 181 -10.52 -4.06 -1.79
C ALA A 181 -10.32 -3.14 -0.58
N ALA A 182 -9.59 -2.03 -0.71
CA ALA A 182 -9.40 -1.05 0.35
C ALA A 182 -10.74 -0.42 0.77
N CYS A 183 -11.61 -0.05 -0.18
CA CYS A 183 -12.96 0.44 0.11
C CYS A 183 -13.81 -0.60 0.86
N ALA A 184 -13.81 -1.86 0.40
CA ALA A 184 -14.58 -2.93 1.02
C ALA A 184 -14.09 -3.27 2.44
N LEU A 185 -12.77 -3.39 2.64
CA LEU A 185 -12.15 -3.63 3.94
C LEU A 185 -12.39 -2.45 4.89
N GLY A 186 -12.32 -1.21 4.39
CA GLY A 186 -12.63 -0.01 5.16
C GLY A 186 -14.08 -0.01 5.65
N ALA A 187 -15.04 -0.30 4.77
CA ALA A 187 -16.45 -0.40 5.13
C ALA A 187 -16.70 -1.49 6.18
N LEU A 188 -16.08 -2.67 6.03
CA LEU A 188 -16.17 -3.76 7.00
C LEU A 188 -15.52 -3.39 8.35
N GLY A 189 -14.40 -2.67 8.32
CA GLY A 189 -13.75 -2.13 9.51
C GLY A 189 -14.64 -1.14 10.28
N VAL A 190 -15.38 -0.28 9.57
CA VAL A 190 -16.38 0.63 10.16
C VAL A 190 -17.50 -0.16 10.85
N VAL A 191 -18.03 -1.21 10.21
CA VAL A 191 -19.06 -2.08 10.80
C VAL A 191 -18.54 -2.76 12.07
N LEU A 192 -17.35 -3.36 12.04
CA LEU A 192 -16.71 -3.97 13.21
C LEU A 192 -16.52 -2.98 14.36
N THR A 193 -16.09 -1.75 14.03
CA THR A 193 -15.94 -0.67 14.99
C THR A 193 -17.28 -0.31 15.63
N ALA A 194 -18.36 -0.20 14.84
CA ALA A 194 -19.70 0.07 15.34
C ALA A 194 -20.21 -1.05 16.26
N VAL A 195 -19.98 -2.32 15.91
CA VAL A 195 -20.33 -3.47 16.76
C VAL A 195 -19.60 -3.41 18.10
N LEU A 196 -18.29 -3.11 18.10
CA LEU A 196 -17.52 -2.93 19.34
C LEU A 196 -18.01 -1.75 20.19
N LEU A 197 -18.42 -0.64 19.56
CA LEU A 197 -18.99 0.52 20.24
C LEU A 197 -20.30 0.18 20.94
N VAL A 198 -21.17 -0.59 20.30
CA VAL A 198 -22.49 -1.00 20.83
C VAL A 198 -22.34 -2.03 21.96
N MET A 199 -21.40 -2.96 21.84
CA MET A 199 -21.15 -3.99 22.87
C MET A 199 -20.39 -3.47 24.10
N GLY A 200 -19.73 -2.32 23.98
CA GLY A 200 -18.94 -1.72 25.04
C GLY A 200 -19.76 -0.81 25.97
N ARG A 201 -19.37 -0.75 27.25
CA ARG A 201 -19.91 0.23 28.23
C ARG A 201 -18.80 1.14 28.75
N GLY A 202 -19.12 2.42 28.94
CA GLY A 202 -18.20 3.43 29.47
C GLY A 202 -16.97 3.68 28.59
N PHE A 203 -15.90 4.21 29.19
CA PHE A 203 -14.66 4.56 28.50
C PHE A 203 -13.86 3.36 27.97
N GLY A 204 -14.12 2.14 28.47
CA GLY A 204 -13.44 0.93 28.02
C GLY A 204 -13.76 0.51 26.58
N ARG A 205 -14.79 1.08 25.94
CA ARG A 205 -15.09 0.82 24.53
C ARG A 205 -14.15 1.56 23.58
N LEU A 206 -13.82 2.81 23.91
CA LEU A 206 -12.90 3.64 23.12
C LEU A 206 -11.48 3.10 23.20
N SER A 207 -11.05 2.66 24.40
CA SER A 207 -9.71 2.11 24.56
C SER A 207 -9.49 0.82 23.76
N ARG A 208 -10.51 -0.03 23.59
CA ARG A 208 -10.38 -1.26 22.78
C ARG A 208 -10.26 -0.97 21.29
N ILE A 209 -11.02 -0.01 20.79
CA ILE A 209 -10.91 0.45 19.40
C ILE A 209 -9.52 1.04 19.20
N GLY A 210 -9.06 1.90 20.12
CA GLY A 210 -7.71 2.46 20.10
C GLY A 210 -6.60 1.39 20.09
N ILE A 211 -6.73 0.35 20.92
CA ILE A 211 -5.81 -0.81 20.94
C ILE A 211 -5.85 -1.55 19.60
N ALA A 212 -7.04 -1.83 19.06
CA ALA A 212 -7.18 -2.55 17.79
C ALA A 212 -6.53 -1.77 16.62
N LEU A 213 -6.80 -0.47 16.53
CA LEU A 213 -6.20 0.40 15.50
C LEU A 213 -4.67 0.46 15.64
N SER A 214 -4.18 0.60 16.88
CA SER A 214 -2.74 0.62 17.17
C SER A 214 -2.08 -0.70 16.78
N LEU A 215 -2.64 -1.84 17.19
CA LEU A 215 -2.14 -3.17 16.85
C LEU A 215 -2.18 -3.43 15.35
N GLY A 216 -3.22 -2.96 14.65
CA GLY A 216 -3.34 -3.09 13.19
C GLY A 216 -2.32 -2.25 12.42
N ALA A 217 -1.90 -1.10 12.97
CA ALA A 217 -0.88 -0.26 12.36
C ALA A 217 0.55 -0.85 12.48
N LEU A 218 0.82 -1.65 13.53
CA LEU A 218 2.17 -2.17 13.80
C LEU A 218 2.76 -3.03 12.67
N PRO A 219 2.05 -4.00 12.06
CA PRO A 219 2.61 -4.78 10.94
C PRO A 219 3.01 -3.92 9.73
N VAL A 220 2.23 -2.87 9.44
CA VAL A 220 2.48 -1.97 8.30
C VAL A 220 3.70 -1.08 8.60
N LEU A 221 3.79 -0.53 9.81
CA LEU A 221 4.97 0.20 10.26
C LEU A 221 6.21 -0.68 10.26
N GLY A 222 6.10 -1.90 10.79
CA GLY A 222 7.20 -2.87 10.83
C GLY A 222 7.71 -3.20 9.44
N THR A 223 6.80 -3.56 8.53
CA THR A 223 7.16 -3.85 7.13
C THR A 223 7.78 -2.64 6.42
N GLY A 224 7.19 -1.45 6.59
CA GLY A 224 7.71 -0.22 6.00
C GLY A 224 9.10 0.17 6.52
N LEU A 225 9.35 -0.01 7.82
CA LEU A 225 10.66 0.22 8.43
C LEU A 225 11.69 -0.78 7.92
N VAL A 226 11.36 -2.07 7.91
CA VAL A 226 12.24 -3.13 7.38
C VAL A 226 12.62 -2.82 5.93
N LEU A 227 11.64 -2.45 5.10
CA LEU A 227 11.88 -2.07 3.71
C LEU A 227 12.78 -0.83 3.61
N ARG A 228 12.56 0.19 4.43
CA ARG A 228 13.38 1.41 4.45
C ARG A 228 14.82 1.11 4.87
N PHE A 229 15.04 0.23 5.85
CA PHE A 229 16.37 -0.21 6.26
C PHE A 229 17.04 -1.06 5.17
N ALA A 230 16.30 -1.97 4.53
CA ALA A 230 16.81 -2.77 3.43
C ALA A 230 17.27 -1.88 2.26
N LEU A 231 16.44 -0.91 1.84
CA LEU A 231 16.78 0.10 0.84
C LEU A 231 17.95 0.99 1.30
N GLY A 232 18.06 1.27 2.59
CA GLY A 232 19.22 1.89 3.24
C GLY A 232 20.52 1.14 2.95
N ALA A 233 20.52 -0.15 3.32
CA ALA A 233 21.67 -1.04 3.17
C ALA A 233 22.03 -1.32 1.71
N LEU A 234 21.05 -1.37 0.82
CA LEU A 234 21.25 -1.52 -0.62
C LEU A 234 21.98 -0.30 -1.21
N ALA A 235 21.54 0.92 -0.89
CA ALA A 235 22.19 2.13 -1.41
C ALA A 235 23.63 2.27 -0.93
N ALA A 236 23.91 1.91 0.33
CA ALA A 236 25.28 1.95 0.87
C ALA A 236 26.25 0.99 0.14
N ARG A 237 25.72 -0.02 -0.55
CA ARG A 237 26.50 -1.00 -1.34
C ARG A 237 26.49 -0.71 -2.83
N ALA A 238 25.48 0.02 -3.30
CA ALA A 238 25.34 0.40 -4.69
C ALA A 238 26.39 1.47 -5.01
N GLY A 239 27.39 1.13 -5.82
CA GLY A 239 28.28 2.11 -6.45
C GLY A 239 27.74 2.63 -7.79
N ASP A 240 26.44 2.43 -8.05
CA ASP A 240 25.80 2.65 -9.34
C ASP A 240 24.77 3.79 -9.24
N PRO A 241 24.98 4.92 -9.95
CA PRO A 241 24.06 6.06 -9.95
C PRO A 241 22.62 5.71 -10.36
N MET A 242 22.44 4.71 -11.22
CA MET A 242 21.11 4.27 -11.67
C MET A 242 20.35 3.62 -10.50
N LEU A 243 21.02 2.74 -9.75
CA LEU A 243 20.43 2.05 -8.61
C LEU A 243 20.09 3.03 -7.48
N ASP A 244 20.89 4.07 -7.28
CA ASP A 244 20.62 5.12 -6.31
C ASP A 244 19.32 5.88 -6.59
N GLU A 245 19.03 6.20 -7.86
CA GLU A 245 17.77 6.86 -8.24
C GLU A 245 16.56 5.95 -7.98
N PHE A 246 16.65 4.65 -8.33
CA PHE A 246 15.59 3.69 -8.00
C PHE A 246 15.34 3.56 -6.50
N ILE A 247 16.41 3.55 -5.70
CA ILE A 247 16.30 3.50 -4.25
C ILE A 247 15.68 4.80 -3.71
N ALA A 248 16.02 5.96 -4.28
CA ALA A 248 15.40 7.23 -3.92
C ALA A 248 13.89 7.20 -4.21
N VAL A 249 13.47 6.69 -5.37
CA VAL A 249 12.06 6.49 -5.72
C VAL A 249 11.40 5.58 -4.68
N ALA A 250 11.96 4.39 -4.43
CA ALA A 250 11.40 3.43 -3.49
C ALA A 250 11.28 3.99 -2.06
N ARG A 251 12.27 4.80 -1.61
CA ARG A 251 12.23 5.48 -0.31
C ARG A 251 11.15 6.55 -0.24
N ALA A 252 10.87 7.25 -1.34
CA ALA A 252 9.78 8.21 -1.42
C ALA A 252 8.42 7.49 -1.37
N LEU A 253 8.27 6.41 -2.14
CA LEU A 253 7.05 5.60 -2.18
C LEU A 253 6.70 5.00 -0.81
N THR A 254 7.71 4.54 -0.07
CA THR A 254 7.50 3.94 1.27
C THR A 254 7.19 4.96 2.37
N ALA A 255 7.42 6.25 2.14
CA ALA A 255 7.16 7.29 3.14
C ALA A 255 5.66 7.51 3.38
N VAL A 256 4.85 7.41 2.32
CA VAL A 256 3.40 7.62 2.40
C VAL A 256 2.69 6.61 3.31
N PRO A 257 2.84 5.28 3.11
CA PRO A 257 2.18 4.31 3.98
C PRO A 257 2.70 4.34 5.43
N LEU A 258 3.99 4.68 5.64
CA LEU A 258 4.53 4.87 6.97
C LEU A 258 3.86 6.04 7.69
N ARG A 259 3.65 7.17 7.00
CA ARG A 259 2.97 8.34 7.55
C ARG A 259 1.53 8.02 7.93
N ASP A 260 0.80 7.32 7.07
CA ASP A 260 -0.60 7.00 7.30
C ASP A 260 -0.77 5.99 8.46
N ALA A 261 0.10 4.97 8.52
CA ALA A 261 0.13 4.04 9.65
C ALA A 261 0.54 4.73 10.96
N LEU A 262 1.45 5.72 10.91
CA LEU A 262 1.83 6.52 12.08
C LEU A 262 0.67 7.37 12.58
N TRP A 263 -0.05 8.06 11.69
CA TRP A 263 -1.25 8.82 12.06
C TRP A 263 -2.32 7.93 12.69
N LEU A 264 -2.52 6.73 12.13
CA LEU A 264 -3.47 5.79 12.70
C LEU A 264 -3.03 5.28 14.07
N LEU A 265 -1.72 5.01 14.27
CA LEU A 265 -1.17 4.62 15.56
C LEU A 265 -1.37 5.74 16.60
N VAL A 266 -1.04 6.98 16.26
CA VAL A 266 -1.22 8.14 17.16
C VAL A 266 -2.70 8.35 17.48
N GLY A 267 -3.59 8.28 16.48
CA GLY A 267 -5.03 8.36 16.69
C GLY A 267 -5.56 7.22 17.57
N GLY A 268 -5.07 6.00 17.36
CA GLY A 268 -5.38 4.83 18.18
C GLY A 268 -4.96 5.02 19.64
N LEU A 269 -3.72 5.47 19.88
CA LEU A 269 -3.20 5.74 21.22
C LEU A 269 -3.96 6.87 21.92
N ALA A 270 -4.34 7.92 21.20
CA ALA A 270 -5.16 9.01 21.74
C ALA A 270 -6.51 8.51 22.25
N LEU A 271 -7.12 7.52 21.59
CA LEU A 271 -8.37 6.88 22.04
C LEU A 271 -8.19 5.98 23.27
N VAL A 272 -6.97 5.49 23.53
CA VAL A 272 -6.68 4.68 24.72
C VAL A 272 -6.57 5.52 25.99
N ALA A 273 -6.06 6.75 25.88
CA ALA A 273 -5.75 7.61 27.04
C ALA A 273 -6.94 7.84 28.00
N PRO A 274 -8.17 8.15 27.55
CA PRO A 274 -9.31 8.35 28.46
C PRO A 274 -9.68 7.10 29.24
N GLY A 275 -9.50 5.91 28.63
CA GLY A 275 -9.78 4.63 29.29
C GLY A 275 -8.85 4.35 30.45
N VAL A 276 -7.56 4.65 30.30
CA VAL A 276 -6.54 4.47 31.35
C VAL A 276 -6.69 5.51 32.46
N MET A 277 -7.02 6.75 32.10
CA MET A 277 -7.21 7.82 33.10
C MET A 277 -8.45 7.58 33.95
N GLY A 278 -9.54 7.09 33.35
CA GLY A 278 -10.78 6.75 34.06
C GLY A 278 -10.64 5.56 35.03
N THR A 279 -9.74 4.59 34.77
CA THR A 279 -9.47 3.51 35.72
C THR A 279 -8.61 3.96 36.89
N ARG A 280 -7.67 4.87 36.68
CA ARG A 280 -6.83 5.44 37.75
C ARG A 280 -7.64 6.28 38.73
N LEU A 281 -8.55 7.13 38.26
CA LEU A 281 -9.38 7.98 39.13
C LEU A 281 -10.30 7.17 40.04
N ARG A 282 -10.90 6.09 39.54
CA ARG A 282 -11.75 5.19 40.34
C ARG A 282 -10.98 4.32 41.34
N GLY A 283 -9.69 4.09 41.12
CA GLY A 283 -8.85 3.33 42.04
C GLY A 283 -8.38 4.15 43.24
N GLY A 284 -8.36 5.48 43.13
CA GLY A 284 -7.88 6.38 44.18
C GLY A 284 -8.93 6.81 45.22
N GLU A 285 -10.21 6.50 45.03
CA GLU A 285 -11.29 6.78 46.00
C GLU A 285 -11.52 5.62 46.99
N GLY A 286 -10.68 4.59 46.96
CA GLY A 286 -10.83 3.36 47.75
C GLY A 286 -9.75 3.08 48.80
N ASP A 287 -8.76 3.97 48.93
CA ASP A 287 -7.75 3.98 50.00
C ASP A 287 -8.00 5.17 50.94
#